data_AF-A0A252BA28-F1
#
_entry.id   AF-A0A252BA28-F1
#
_cell.length_a   1.000
_cell.length_b   1.000
_cell.length_c   1.000
_cell.angle_alpha   90.00
_cell.angle_beta   90.00
_cell.angle_gamma   90.00
#
_symmetry.space_group_name_H-M   'P 1'
#
loop_
_entity.id
_entity.type
_entity.pdbx_description
1 polymer ?
#
loop_
_entity_poly.entity_id
_entity_poly.type
_entity_poly.pdbx_seq_one_letter_code
_entity_poly.pdbx_strand_id
1 'polypeptide(L)'
;MSLSRKGGGKLPGKTIYAGRRRAMTRKSGFSVHKDTSGGEFCRHKEKVHSLAKGEKIEVKFHLDGHQVGDLLGFGLWFWHTSGIEIQLVGFTSKRTLTNFGSQSWNKAGSIWTAESSTPIDISFILTATKAGKVAIYKPLCGRVIHTHYDSAPEKLMKNMFETAPEAVFVDGEINASIKTILPENSDAGVHELILKSCNRCGRYLPINIGGENERNHLSFTNHCVAAHRRPCRHTGFGKLHNIENPADIINLEYGYQLECRFCKKFEVNAAHNCQRSPGQMKEDGARRRAFELLLKELYMGSAQMLYRYRFKSELADDIWKKFDKKCFNCATDLPTARAMHLDHTRPLAYLWPLDQTATALCKSCNSLKRDRMPVAFYVKPGQIELLAQITGIPLNELLDPKPNEAALDLLLNRKEWLFSTFLMRPEMVKERDGKITGELVIKALQRVLASSPDYKNVNLQAEYEARRTKDRVLAGQNLRQQGAG
;
A
#
# COMPACT_ATOMS: atom_id res chain seq x y z
N MET A 1 44.42 13.22 -19.97
CA MET A 1 43.55 12.57 -20.97
C MET A 1 42.51 11.73 -20.25
N SER A 2 41.24 12.00 -20.57
CA SER A 2 40.04 11.51 -19.89
C SER A 2 39.70 10.06 -20.30
N LEU A 3 39.55 9.16 -19.32
CA LEU A 3 38.86 7.88 -19.50
C LEU A 3 37.42 8.02 -18.99
N SER A 4 36.49 8.24 -19.91
CA SER A 4 35.06 8.34 -19.64
C SER A 4 34.52 7.02 -19.06
N ARG A 5 34.16 7.02 -17.78
CA ARG A 5 33.36 5.94 -17.19
C ARG A 5 31.94 6.02 -17.76
N LYS A 6 31.63 5.14 -18.72
CA LYS A 6 30.27 4.88 -19.19
C LYS A 6 29.41 4.50 -17.98
N GLY A 7 28.49 5.39 -17.62
CA GLY A 7 27.52 5.17 -16.55
C GLY A 7 26.70 3.91 -16.82
N GLY A 8 26.48 3.11 -15.77
CA GLY A 8 25.62 1.95 -15.77
C GLY A 8 24.26 2.30 -16.37
N GLY A 9 24.05 1.81 -17.60
CA GLY A 9 22.90 2.13 -18.42
C GLY A 9 21.60 1.82 -17.70
N LYS A 10 20.65 2.74 -17.81
CA LYS A 10 19.23 2.42 -17.68
C LYS A 10 18.98 1.15 -18.51
N LEU A 11 18.39 0.11 -17.90
CA LEU A 11 17.91 -1.04 -18.66
C LEU A 11 17.14 -0.54 -19.90
N PRO A 12 17.61 -0.85 -21.12
CA PRO A 12 16.91 -0.46 -22.34
C PRO A 12 15.58 -1.20 -22.34
N GLY A 13 14.49 -0.46 -22.20
CA GLY A 13 13.16 -1.03 -22.00
C GLY A 13 12.19 -0.04 -21.34
N LYS A 14 12.70 0.93 -20.58
CA LYS A 14 11.88 2.08 -20.14
C LYS A 14 11.48 3.01 -21.28
N THR A 15 12.13 2.95 -22.43
CA THR A 15 11.83 3.79 -23.60
C THR A 15 11.09 3.04 -24.71
N ILE A 16 11.35 1.75 -24.93
CA ILE A 16 10.76 1.02 -26.07
C ILE A 16 9.30 0.63 -25.78
N TYR A 17 8.98 0.12 -24.58
CA TYR A 17 7.60 -0.17 -24.15
C TYR A 17 6.93 0.96 -23.34
N ALA A 18 7.57 2.12 -23.23
CA ALA A 18 6.90 3.37 -22.90
C ALA A 18 6.56 4.19 -24.15
N GLY A 19 6.70 3.61 -25.35
CA GLY A 19 6.59 4.26 -26.66
C GLY A 19 5.23 4.88 -27.01
N ARG A 20 4.23 4.74 -26.15
CA ARG A 20 3.12 5.70 -26.07
C ARG A 20 2.98 6.16 -24.63
N ARG A 21 3.81 7.13 -24.21
CA ARG A 21 3.36 8.02 -23.13
C ARG A 21 2.05 8.60 -23.64
N ARG A 22 0.97 8.38 -22.90
CA ARG A 22 -0.26 9.14 -23.15
C ARG A 22 0.14 10.61 -23.22
N ALA A 23 -0.47 11.36 -24.13
CA ALA A 23 -0.37 12.81 -24.09
C ALA A 23 -0.67 13.25 -22.64
N MET A 24 0.07 14.24 -22.14
CA MET A 24 -0.11 14.75 -20.78
C MET A 24 -1.52 15.34 -20.70
N THR A 25 -2.47 14.52 -20.26
CA THR A 25 -3.90 14.84 -20.18
C THR A 25 -4.27 15.42 -18.82
N ARG A 26 -3.28 15.58 -17.93
CA ARG A 26 -3.51 15.85 -16.51
C ARG A 26 -2.69 17.02 -16.03
N LYS A 27 -3.38 18.02 -15.51
CA LYS A 27 -2.85 19.00 -14.57
C LYS A 27 -3.67 18.84 -13.30
N SER A 28 -3.01 18.72 -12.15
CA SER A 28 -3.71 18.72 -10.85
C SER A 28 -4.42 20.05 -10.60
N GLY A 29 -4.01 21.13 -11.26
CA GLY A 29 -4.42 22.50 -10.92
C GLY A 29 -3.68 23.04 -9.69
N PHE A 30 -3.14 22.16 -8.84
CA PHE A 30 -2.35 22.52 -7.66
C PHE A 30 -0.86 22.67 -7.97
N SER A 31 -0.29 23.80 -7.56
CA SER A 31 1.14 24.13 -7.67
C SER A 31 1.95 23.57 -6.50
N VAL A 32 3.27 23.57 -6.65
CA VAL A 32 4.19 23.31 -5.54
C VAL A 32 4.09 24.49 -4.57
N HIS A 33 4.16 24.23 -3.27
CA HIS A 33 4.18 25.27 -2.25
C HIS A 33 5.40 26.17 -2.46
N LYS A 34 5.24 27.48 -2.30
CA LYS A 34 6.30 28.47 -2.56
C LYS A 34 7.59 28.21 -1.76
N ASP A 35 7.43 27.66 -0.55
CA ASP A 35 8.54 27.54 0.42
C ASP A 35 9.14 26.12 0.52
N THR A 36 8.67 25.13 -0.26
CA THR A 36 9.21 23.76 -0.18
C THR A 36 8.98 22.95 -1.46
N SER A 37 9.99 22.19 -1.85
CA SER A 37 9.91 21.23 -2.96
C SER A 37 9.36 19.85 -2.54
N GLY A 38 9.29 19.58 -1.24
CA GLY A 38 9.00 18.28 -0.64
C GLY A 38 10.22 17.37 -0.51
N GLY A 39 11.42 17.87 -0.82
CA GLY A 39 12.70 17.18 -0.65
C GLY A 39 13.42 17.54 0.65
N GLU A 40 12.80 18.34 1.50
CA GLU A 40 13.40 18.88 2.72
C GLU A 40 12.92 18.13 3.98
N PHE A 41 13.77 18.07 5.01
CA PHE A 41 13.42 17.54 6.33
C PHE A 41 14.00 18.39 7.47
N CYS A 42 13.52 18.17 8.69
CA CYS A 42 14.17 18.62 9.92
C CYS A 42 14.19 17.50 10.97
N ARG A 43 15.11 17.62 11.93
CA ARG A 43 15.26 16.67 13.06
C ARG A 43 14.57 17.25 14.28
N HIS A 44 13.59 16.53 14.79
CA HIS A 44 12.89 16.89 16.02
C HIS A 44 13.34 15.98 17.17
N LYS A 45 13.58 16.54 18.35
CA LYS A 45 13.92 15.78 19.56
C LYS A 45 12.70 15.76 20.48
N GLU A 46 12.03 14.62 20.54
CA GLU A 46 10.85 14.45 21.38
C GLU A 46 11.21 13.90 22.75
N LYS A 47 10.51 14.34 23.81
CA LYS A 47 10.78 13.86 25.17
C LYS A 47 10.40 12.39 25.32
N VAL A 48 11.20 11.66 26.08
CA VAL A 48 11.03 10.24 26.36
C VAL A 48 10.74 10.05 27.83
N HIS A 49 9.81 9.15 28.11
CA HIS A 49 9.38 8.77 29.43
C HIS A 49 9.70 7.30 29.70
N SER A 50 10.44 7.01 30.77
CA SER A 50 10.63 5.66 31.27
C SER A 50 9.38 5.20 32.02
N LEU A 51 9.06 3.91 31.85
CA LEU A 51 7.97 3.23 32.54
C LEU A 51 8.51 1.95 33.18
N ALA A 52 8.29 1.79 34.49
CA ALA A 52 8.44 0.54 35.19
C ALA A 52 7.29 -0.42 34.86
N LYS A 53 7.46 -1.71 35.17
CA LYS A 53 6.41 -2.72 34.95
C LYS A 53 5.14 -2.33 35.71
N GLY A 54 4.02 -2.27 35.01
CA GLY A 54 2.71 -1.89 35.54
C GLY A 54 2.39 -0.39 35.41
N GLU A 55 3.40 0.45 35.15
CA GLU A 55 3.17 1.88 34.93
C GLU A 55 2.55 2.14 33.56
N LYS A 56 1.85 3.27 33.47
CA LYS A 56 1.17 3.67 32.24
C LYS A 56 1.32 5.16 31.96
N ILE A 57 1.29 5.50 30.68
CA ILE A 57 1.03 6.85 30.19
C ILE A 57 -0.36 6.86 29.57
N GLU A 58 -1.12 7.89 29.87
CA GLU A 58 -2.47 8.06 29.33
C GLU A 58 -2.61 9.45 28.69
N VAL A 59 -3.00 9.50 27.41
CA VAL A 59 -3.41 10.72 26.73
C VAL A 59 -4.93 10.71 26.64
N LYS A 60 -5.56 11.63 27.37
CA LYS A 60 -7.00 11.86 27.35
C LYS A 60 -7.33 12.96 26.36
N PHE A 61 -8.24 12.66 25.45
CA PHE A 61 -8.85 13.61 24.52
C PHE A 61 -10.29 13.81 24.96
N HIS A 62 -10.66 15.07 25.19
CA HIS A 62 -12.02 15.46 25.52
C HIS A 62 -12.55 16.39 24.43
N LEU A 63 -13.76 16.12 23.96
CA LEU A 63 -14.44 16.85 22.91
C LEU A 63 -15.86 17.19 23.35
N ASP A 64 -16.16 18.47 23.52
CA ASP A 64 -17.48 18.96 23.90
C ASP A 64 -17.90 20.18 23.05
N GLY A 65 -19.20 20.46 22.97
CA GLY A 65 -19.76 21.58 22.22
C GLY A 65 -19.91 21.36 20.71
N HIS A 66 -19.70 20.15 20.22
CA HIS A 66 -19.93 19.78 18.82
C HIS A 66 -21.41 19.46 18.54
N GLN A 67 -21.79 19.50 17.27
CA GLN A 67 -23.14 19.15 16.81
C GLN A 67 -23.15 17.87 15.98
N VAL A 68 -24.32 17.23 15.89
CA VAL A 68 -24.55 16.13 14.94
C VAL A 68 -24.17 16.57 13.53
N GLY A 69 -23.35 15.79 12.84
CA GLY A 69 -22.85 16.11 11.51
C GLY A 69 -21.49 16.80 11.49
N ASP A 70 -21.00 17.33 12.63
CA ASP A 70 -19.65 17.89 12.70
C ASP A 70 -18.61 16.82 12.38
N LEU A 71 -17.57 17.21 11.64
CA LEU A 71 -16.43 16.35 11.42
C LEU A 71 -15.50 16.47 12.63
N LEU A 72 -15.30 15.39 13.38
CA LEU A 72 -14.44 15.36 14.56
C LEU A 72 -13.18 14.54 14.27
N GLY A 73 -12.14 14.82 15.03
CA GLY A 73 -10.91 14.06 14.93
C GLY A 73 -10.06 14.11 16.19
N PHE A 74 -9.29 13.05 16.38
CA PHE A 74 -8.18 13.03 17.33
C PHE A 74 -7.02 12.25 16.73
N GLY A 75 -5.83 12.45 17.29
CA GLY A 75 -4.74 11.55 17.08
C GLY A 75 -3.42 12.06 17.61
N LEU A 76 -2.39 11.23 17.46
CA LEU A 76 -1.04 11.48 17.92
C LEU A 76 -0.06 10.59 17.16
N TRP A 77 1.22 10.95 17.23
CA TRP A 77 2.31 10.03 16.90
C TRP A 77 3.00 9.59 18.19
N PHE A 78 3.48 8.35 18.24
CA PHE A 78 4.14 7.84 19.43
C PHE A 78 5.25 6.87 19.08
N TRP A 79 6.23 6.74 19.97
CA TRP A 79 7.29 5.74 19.90
C TRP A 79 7.32 4.98 21.22
N HIS A 80 7.69 3.70 21.19
CA HIS A 80 7.82 2.91 22.40
C HIS A 80 8.82 1.77 22.25
N THR A 81 9.43 1.34 23.36
CA THR A 81 10.25 0.11 23.38
C THR A 81 9.39 -1.15 23.39
N SER A 82 10.05 -2.32 23.25
CA SER A 82 9.37 -3.60 23.47
C SER A 82 8.76 -3.67 24.88
N GLY A 83 7.64 -4.38 25.03
CA GLY A 83 6.99 -4.52 26.34
C GLY A 83 6.01 -3.41 26.71
N ILE A 84 5.60 -2.58 25.75
CA ILE A 84 4.52 -1.61 25.94
C ILE A 84 3.28 -2.14 25.23
N GLU A 85 2.20 -2.32 25.99
CA GLU A 85 0.86 -2.61 25.47
C GLU A 85 0.14 -1.30 25.15
N ILE A 86 -0.60 -1.29 24.04
CA ILE A 86 -1.26 -0.09 23.54
C ILE A 86 -2.77 -0.34 23.53
N GLN A 87 -3.51 0.55 24.17
CA GLN A 87 -4.96 0.48 24.24
C GLN A 87 -5.60 1.82 23.86
N LEU A 88 -6.76 1.76 23.23
CA LEU A 88 -7.60 2.92 22.96
C LEU A 88 -8.99 2.63 23.52
N VAL A 89 -9.40 3.43 24.49
CA VAL A 89 -10.66 3.30 25.25
C VAL A 89 -11.55 4.50 24.94
N GLY A 90 -12.88 4.30 24.99
CA GLY A 90 -13.85 5.37 24.72
C GLY A 90 -14.12 5.62 23.23
N PHE A 91 -13.61 4.78 22.33
CA PHE A 91 -13.82 4.95 20.89
C PHE A 91 -14.01 3.62 20.13
N THR A 92 -15.19 3.43 19.56
CA THR A 92 -15.61 2.19 18.86
C THR A 92 -15.60 2.31 17.34
N SER A 93 -15.56 3.53 16.82
CA SER A 93 -15.55 3.81 15.37
C SER A 93 -14.23 3.40 14.69
N LYS A 94 -14.24 3.42 13.35
CA LYS A 94 -13.05 3.13 12.54
C LYS A 94 -11.89 4.04 12.96
N ARG A 95 -10.70 3.47 13.06
CA ARG A 95 -9.52 4.15 13.60
C ARG A 95 -8.23 3.70 12.95
N THR A 96 -7.22 4.55 13.02
CA THR A 96 -5.83 4.20 12.78
C THR A 96 -5.19 3.88 14.12
N LEU A 97 -4.55 2.73 14.23
CA LEU A 97 -3.68 2.36 15.35
C LEU A 97 -2.60 1.44 14.82
N THR A 98 -1.35 1.93 14.79
CA THR A 98 -0.20 1.13 14.33
C THR A 98 0.63 0.67 15.53
N ASN A 99 1.30 -0.48 15.37
CA ASN A 99 2.32 -0.95 16.31
C ASN A 99 3.45 -1.60 15.50
N PHE A 100 4.49 -0.82 15.24
CA PHE A 100 5.69 -1.19 14.51
C PHE A 100 6.86 -1.52 15.44
N GLY A 101 6.64 -1.48 16.76
CA GLY A 101 7.66 -1.73 17.77
C GLY A 101 8.69 -0.60 17.89
N SER A 102 9.86 -0.94 18.45
CA SER A 102 10.86 0.03 18.92
C SER A 102 11.75 0.65 17.86
N GLN A 103 11.70 0.16 16.63
CA GLN A 103 12.51 0.68 15.53
C GLN A 103 11.77 1.74 14.71
N SER A 104 10.52 2.04 15.04
CA SER A 104 9.69 2.93 14.26
C SER A 104 8.73 3.70 15.15
N TRP A 105 8.50 4.95 14.77
CA TRP A 105 7.37 5.72 15.26
C TRP A 105 6.08 5.14 14.72
N ASN A 106 5.03 5.29 15.52
CA ASN A 106 3.68 4.82 15.32
C ASN A 106 2.70 5.99 15.28
N LYS A 107 1.46 5.69 14.91
CA LYS A 107 0.38 6.67 14.96
C LYS A 107 -0.93 6.06 15.41
N ALA A 108 -1.71 6.87 16.11
CA ALA A 108 -3.06 6.56 16.53
C ALA A 108 -3.97 7.75 16.20
N GLY A 109 -5.24 7.48 15.89
CA GLY A 109 -6.21 8.54 15.66
C GLY A 109 -7.41 8.12 14.85
N SER A 110 -8.36 9.03 14.71
CA SER A 110 -9.50 8.89 13.82
C SER A 110 -10.00 10.25 13.34
N ILE A 111 -10.77 10.22 12.25
CA ILE A 111 -11.61 11.30 11.77
C ILE A 111 -12.97 10.67 11.43
N TRP A 112 -14.04 11.21 12.00
CA TRP A 112 -15.40 10.70 11.85
C TRP A 112 -16.42 11.84 11.91
N THR A 113 -17.64 11.56 11.44
CA THR A 113 -18.77 12.48 11.58
C THR A 113 -19.48 12.21 12.90
N ALA A 114 -19.75 13.23 13.68
CA ALA A 114 -20.47 13.13 14.95
C ALA A 114 -21.91 12.63 14.73
N GLU A 115 -22.29 11.59 15.46
CA GLU A 115 -23.64 11.01 15.43
C GLU A 115 -24.55 11.59 16.51
N SER A 116 -23.97 12.25 17.52
CA SER A 116 -24.64 12.93 18.62
C SER A 116 -23.90 14.23 18.96
N SER A 117 -24.52 15.10 19.76
CA SER A 117 -23.89 16.30 20.34
C SER A 117 -23.39 16.06 21.77
N THR A 118 -23.26 14.80 22.19
CA THR A 118 -22.85 14.44 23.56
C THR A 118 -21.33 14.52 23.71
N PRO A 119 -20.80 15.00 24.85
CA PRO A 119 -19.36 15.01 25.08
C PRO A 119 -18.71 13.64 24.84
N ILE A 120 -17.50 13.65 24.26
CA ILE A 120 -16.76 12.44 23.90
C ILE A 120 -15.42 12.47 24.64
N ASP A 121 -15.18 11.42 25.44
CA ASP A 121 -13.92 11.17 26.11
C ASP A 121 -13.21 9.95 25.50
N ILE A 122 -11.95 10.13 25.11
CA ILE A 122 -11.13 9.09 24.49
C ILE A 122 -9.81 9.01 25.23
N SER A 123 -9.43 7.81 25.65
CA SER A 123 -8.15 7.55 26.31
C SER A 123 -7.25 6.69 25.44
N PHE A 124 -6.09 7.22 25.08
CA PHE A 124 -4.99 6.44 24.51
C PHE A 124 -4.00 6.08 25.61
N ILE A 125 -3.86 4.79 25.88
CA ILE A 125 -3.13 4.26 27.04
C ILE A 125 -1.96 3.40 26.56
N LEU A 126 -0.79 3.65 27.13
CA LEU A 126 0.43 2.88 26.94
C LEU A 126 0.83 2.28 28.28
N THR A 127 0.73 0.96 28.43
CA THR A 127 1.01 0.24 29.68
C THR A 127 2.26 -0.61 29.55
N ALA A 128 3.20 -0.47 30.47
CA ALA A 128 4.43 -1.26 30.49
C ALA A 128 4.19 -2.66 31.08
N THR A 129 4.28 -3.71 30.28
CA THR A 129 4.29 -5.10 30.75
C THR A 129 5.66 -5.54 31.27
N LYS A 130 6.70 -4.80 30.89
CA LYS A 130 8.07 -4.81 31.42
C LYS A 130 8.64 -3.39 31.32
N ALA A 131 9.75 -3.13 32.01
CA ALA A 131 10.40 -1.82 31.95
C ALA A 131 10.66 -1.38 30.50
N GLY A 132 10.30 -0.14 30.19
CA GLY A 132 10.32 0.37 28.82
C GLY A 132 10.37 1.90 28.76
N LYS A 133 10.38 2.41 27.54
CA LYS A 133 10.38 3.86 27.25
C LYS A 133 9.32 4.19 26.22
N VAL A 134 8.78 5.39 26.32
CA VAL A 134 7.70 5.91 25.46
C VAL A 134 7.97 7.37 25.12
N ALA A 135 7.64 7.79 23.90
CA ALA A 135 7.58 9.20 23.50
C ALA A 135 6.24 9.48 22.81
N ILE A 136 5.68 10.68 23.02
CA ILE A 136 4.41 11.10 22.45
C ILE A 136 4.62 12.44 21.75
N TYR A 137 4.35 12.46 20.45
CA TYR A 137 4.51 13.65 19.62
C TYR A 137 3.14 14.17 19.16
N LYS A 138 2.92 15.46 19.42
CA LYS A 138 1.76 16.25 18.97
C LYS A 138 0.43 15.49 19.08
N PRO A 139 -0.10 15.28 20.29
CA PRO A 139 -1.50 14.94 20.44
C PRO A 139 -2.37 16.11 19.98
N LEU A 140 -3.45 15.80 19.28
CA LEU A 140 -4.44 16.74 18.76
C LEU A 140 -5.83 16.13 18.88
N CYS A 141 -6.82 16.95 19.21
CA CYS A 141 -8.23 16.63 19.04
C CYS A 141 -9.04 17.89 18.83
N GLY A 142 -10.14 17.79 18.10
CA GLY A 142 -11.11 18.86 17.97
C GLY A 142 -12.07 18.63 16.80
N ARG A 143 -12.82 19.68 16.46
CA ARG A 143 -13.58 19.73 15.21
C ARG A 143 -12.62 19.96 14.07
N VAL A 144 -12.79 19.19 13.01
CA VAL A 144 -11.88 19.10 11.88
C VAL A 144 -12.40 19.97 10.74
N ILE A 145 -11.69 21.05 10.44
CA ILE A 145 -12.04 21.98 9.36
C ILE A 145 -10.91 22.07 8.34
N HIS A 146 -11.28 21.95 7.07
CA HIS A 146 -10.41 22.26 5.94
C HIS A 146 -11.29 22.46 4.71
N THR A 147 -10.91 23.40 3.84
CA THR A 147 -11.59 23.67 2.55
C THR A 147 -11.84 22.42 1.67
N HIS A 148 -10.95 21.44 1.73
CA HIS A 148 -11.11 20.16 1.04
C HIS A 148 -12.21 19.29 1.63
N TYR A 149 -12.59 19.45 2.90
CA TYR A 149 -13.70 18.72 3.52
C TYR A 149 -15.06 19.28 3.12
N ASP A 150 -15.18 20.60 3.04
CA ASP A 150 -16.43 21.28 2.71
C ASP A 150 -16.93 20.93 1.30
N SER A 151 -15.99 20.68 0.38
CA SER A 151 -16.27 20.42 -1.04
C SER A 151 -16.07 18.94 -1.44
N ALA A 152 -15.67 18.06 -0.52
CA ALA A 152 -15.35 16.69 -0.87
C ALA A 152 -16.59 15.82 -1.10
N PRO A 153 -16.67 15.07 -2.21
CA PRO A 153 -17.72 14.07 -2.38
C PRO A 153 -17.59 12.96 -1.33
N GLU A 154 -18.73 12.50 -0.81
CA GLU A 154 -18.85 11.52 0.29
C GLU A 154 -17.94 10.27 0.12
N LYS A 155 -17.77 9.81 -1.13
CA LYS A 155 -16.88 8.67 -1.46
C LYS A 155 -15.43 8.87 -1.02
N LEU A 156 -14.92 10.10 -0.99
CA LEU A 156 -13.58 10.42 -0.48
C LEU A 156 -13.55 10.42 1.05
N MET A 157 -14.67 10.71 1.69
CA MET A 157 -14.79 10.83 3.14
C MET A 157 -14.83 9.48 3.88
N LYS A 158 -15.25 8.40 3.21
CA LYS A 158 -15.44 7.06 3.80
C LYS A 158 -14.24 6.45 4.54
N ASN A 159 -13.02 6.82 4.15
CA ASN A 159 -11.76 6.31 4.74
C ASN A 159 -10.88 7.45 5.27
N MET A 160 -11.48 8.49 5.86
CA MET A 160 -10.71 9.62 6.41
C MET A 160 -9.90 9.26 7.65
N PHE A 161 -10.38 8.32 8.46
CA PHE A 161 -9.66 7.81 9.62
C PHE A 161 -8.24 7.29 9.27
N GLU A 162 -7.99 6.77 8.06
CA GLU A 162 -6.67 6.26 7.64
C GLU A 162 -5.58 7.33 7.54
N THR A 163 -6.00 8.59 7.35
CA THR A 163 -5.13 9.75 7.26
C THR A 163 -5.02 10.51 8.57
N ALA A 164 -5.60 10.00 9.65
CA ALA A 164 -5.28 10.49 10.99
C ALA A 164 -3.87 10.01 11.41
N PRO A 165 -3.11 10.83 12.15
CA PRO A 165 -3.44 12.17 12.63
C PRO A 165 -3.11 13.29 11.64
N GLU A 166 -2.40 13.03 10.52
CA GLU A 166 -1.92 14.09 9.63
C GLU A 166 -3.03 14.94 8.97
N ALA A 167 -4.25 14.43 8.90
CA ALA A 167 -5.42 15.07 8.33
C ALA A 167 -6.35 15.72 9.38
N VAL A 168 -6.00 15.69 10.67
CA VAL A 168 -6.78 16.32 11.73
C VAL A 168 -6.39 17.79 11.80
N PHE A 169 -7.14 18.63 11.11
CA PHE A 169 -6.98 20.08 11.09
C PHE A 169 -7.98 20.69 12.08
N VAL A 170 -7.54 20.87 13.32
CA VAL A 170 -8.41 21.32 14.41
C VAL A 170 -8.72 22.80 14.27
N ASP A 171 -9.99 23.16 14.40
CA ASP A 171 -10.40 24.55 14.68
C ASP A 171 -10.41 24.82 16.19
N GLY A 172 -10.41 26.09 16.58
CA GLY A 172 -10.48 26.49 17.98
C GLY A 172 -11.91 26.68 18.52
N GLU A 173 -12.94 26.22 17.81
CA GLU A 173 -14.33 26.64 18.08
C GLU A 173 -15.08 25.73 19.05
N ILE A 174 -14.69 24.46 19.17
CA ILE A 174 -15.28 23.55 20.15
C ILE A 174 -14.43 23.44 21.42
N ASN A 175 -15.05 23.03 22.52
CA ASN A 175 -14.37 22.76 23.78
C ASN A 175 -13.58 21.45 23.66
N ALA A 176 -12.41 21.51 23.03
CA ALA A 176 -11.47 20.41 22.92
C ALA A 176 -10.33 20.57 23.93
N SER A 177 -10.04 19.51 24.70
CA SER A 177 -8.89 19.50 25.60
C SER A 177 -8.12 18.19 25.54
N ILE A 178 -6.82 18.31 25.79
CA ILE A 178 -5.88 17.19 25.76
C ILE A 178 -5.13 17.19 27.07
N LYS A 179 -5.18 16.06 27.79
CA LYS A 179 -4.43 15.86 29.02
C LYS A 179 -3.54 14.63 28.90
N THR A 180 -2.23 14.84 29.01
CA THR A 180 -1.26 13.74 29.09
C THR A 180 -0.94 13.49 30.56
N ILE A 181 -1.19 12.27 31.03
CA ILE A 181 -0.90 11.79 32.38
C ILE A 181 0.36 10.93 32.28
N LEU A 182 1.40 11.36 32.98
CA LEU A 182 2.72 10.73 33.00
C LEU A 182 3.03 10.24 34.42
N PRO A 183 3.80 9.16 34.60
CA PRO A 183 4.33 8.80 35.91
C PRO A 183 5.31 9.86 36.42
N GLU A 184 5.41 9.97 37.75
CA GLU A 184 6.36 10.86 38.42
C GLU A 184 7.79 10.49 38.04
N ASN A 185 8.66 11.50 37.87
CA ASN A 185 10.07 11.33 37.53
C ASN A 185 10.34 10.44 36.30
N SER A 186 9.41 10.43 35.34
CA SER A 186 9.51 9.60 34.15
C SER A 186 10.49 10.12 33.09
N ASP A 187 11.00 11.36 33.17
CA ASP A 187 11.91 11.91 32.17
C ASP A 187 13.15 11.03 31.97
N ALA A 188 13.35 10.58 30.73
CA ALA A 188 14.36 9.63 30.33
C ALA A 188 15.17 10.10 29.12
N GLY A 189 15.17 11.42 28.86
CA GLY A 189 15.89 12.06 27.77
C GLY A 189 15.02 12.31 26.54
N VAL A 190 15.63 12.19 25.36
CA VAL A 190 14.97 12.51 24.08
C VAL A 190 15.14 11.40 23.05
N HIS A 191 14.16 11.28 22.15
CA HIS A 191 14.18 10.40 21.00
C HIS A 191 14.00 11.21 19.71
N GLU A 192 14.78 10.88 18.70
CA GLU A 192 14.73 11.60 17.42
C GLU A 192 13.49 11.21 16.61
N LEU A 193 12.87 12.22 16.01
CA LEU A 193 11.79 12.10 15.05
C LEU A 193 12.13 12.93 13.81
N ILE A 194 12.03 12.30 12.64
CA ILE A 194 12.27 12.98 11.36
C ILE A 194 10.96 13.54 10.85
N LEU A 195 10.93 14.86 10.58
CA LEU A 195 9.80 15.53 9.99
C LEU A 195 10.13 15.89 8.54
N LYS A 196 9.36 15.34 7.60
CA LYS A 196 9.51 15.62 6.16
C LYS A 196 8.51 16.68 5.72
N SER A 197 8.98 17.62 4.90
CA SER A 197 8.14 18.62 4.26
C SER A 197 7.15 18.02 3.24
N CYS A 198 5.97 18.62 3.16
CA CYS A 198 4.98 18.37 2.12
C CYS A 198 5.02 19.48 1.07
N ASN A 199 5.23 19.12 -0.20
CA ASN A 199 5.29 20.10 -1.29
C ASN A 199 3.96 20.77 -1.65
N ARG A 200 2.88 20.45 -0.94
CA ARG A 200 1.53 21.01 -1.16
C ARG A 200 1.14 21.95 -0.04
N CYS A 201 1.03 21.45 1.19
CA CYS A 201 0.62 22.24 2.34
C CYS A 201 1.79 22.87 3.13
N GLY A 202 3.05 22.64 2.74
CA GLY A 202 4.22 23.19 3.43
C GLY A 202 4.55 22.55 4.78
N ARG A 203 3.63 21.77 5.37
CA ARG A 203 3.80 21.18 6.71
C ARG A 203 4.94 20.15 6.77
N TYR A 204 5.67 20.17 7.88
CA TYR A 204 6.66 19.16 8.25
C TYR A 204 5.97 18.08 9.10
N LEU A 205 5.93 16.85 8.58
CA LEU A 205 5.16 15.75 9.18
C LEU A 205 6.03 14.50 9.39
N PRO A 206 5.75 13.69 10.42
CA PRO A 206 6.57 12.54 10.77
C PRO A 206 6.71 11.50 9.66
N ILE A 207 7.92 10.97 9.51
CA ILE A 207 8.28 9.79 8.71
C ILE A 207 9.18 8.84 9.51
N ASN A 208 9.17 7.56 9.13
CA ASN A 208 10.14 6.58 9.61
C ASN A 208 11.33 6.50 8.64
N ILE A 209 12.52 6.21 9.15
CA ILE A 209 13.74 6.05 8.34
C ILE A 209 14.46 4.76 8.75
N GLY A 210 15.49 4.36 7.98
CA GLY A 210 16.32 3.20 8.31
C GLY A 210 15.91 1.92 7.57
N GLY A 211 15.98 1.96 6.23
CA GLY A 211 15.81 0.77 5.39
C GLY A 211 14.36 0.26 5.38
N GLU A 212 14.14 -0.96 5.86
CA GLU A 212 12.81 -1.58 5.89
C GLU A 212 11.80 -0.82 6.75
N ASN A 213 12.25 -0.07 7.74
CA ASN A 213 11.39 0.77 8.59
C ASN A 213 10.70 1.91 7.80
N GLU A 214 11.22 2.31 6.64
CA GLU A 214 10.55 3.30 5.78
C GLU A 214 9.16 2.82 5.30
N ARG A 215 8.92 1.49 5.31
CA ARG A 215 7.63 0.87 4.98
C ARG A 215 6.56 1.06 6.04
N ASN A 216 6.96 1.43 7.26
CA ASN A 216 6.07 1.75 8.35
C ASN A 216 5.52 3.17 8.15
N HIS A 217 4.54 3.32 7.28
CA HIS A 217 4.04 4.63 6.85
C HIS A 217 3.36 5.39 7.98
N LEU A 218 3.89 6.59 8.25
CA LEU A 218 3.23 7.61 9.04
C LEU A 218 2.44 8.54 8.10
N SER A 219 3.00 9.71 7.83
CA SER A 219 2.33 10.82 7.13
C SER A 219 2.56 10.81 5.61
N PHE A 220 3.49 9.99 5.12
CA PHE A 220 3.85 9.87 3.71
C PHE A 220 3.86 8.39 3.28
N THR A 221 3.53 8.13 2.00
CA THR A 221 3.72 6.81 1.37
C THR A 221 5.05 6.75 0.64
N ASN A 222 5.62 5.56 0.45
CA ASN A 222 6.86 5.44 -0.32
C ASN A 222 6.71 5.69 -1.83
N HIS A 223 7.84 5.95 -2.48
CA HIS A 223 7.96 6.13 -3.92
C HIS A 223 8.41 4.88 -4.67
N CYS A 224 9.57 4.32 -4.33
CA CYS A 224 10.19 3.17 -4.99
C CYS A 224 10.03 1.88 -4.18
N VAL A 225 8.85 1.26 -4.25
CA VAL A 225 8.61 -0.05 -3.57
C VAL A 225 9.13 -1.27 -4.34
N ALA A 226 9.40 -1.14 -5.64
CA ALA A 226 9.88 -2.27 -6.44
C ALA A 226 11.37 -2.53 -6.21
N ALA A 227 11.76 -3.79 -5.99
CA ALA A 227 13.14 -4.19 -5.66
C ALA A 227 14.19 -3.59 -6.60
N HIS A 228 13.98 -3.65 -7.92
CA HIS A 228 14.90 -3.09 -8.93
C HIS A 228 15.02 -1.55 -8.94
N ARG A 229 14.26 -0.83 -8.10
CA ARG A 229 14.27 0.64 -8.00
C ARG A 229 14.83 1.14 -6.67
N ARG A 230 15.27 0.22 -5.81
CA ARG A 230 15.87 0.51 -4.51
C ARG A 230 17.41 0.38 -4.58
N PRO A 231 18.19 1.20 -3.85
CA PRO A 231 17.75 2.39 -3.10
C PRO A 231 17.13 3.44 -4.04
N CYS A 232 16.26 4.31 -3.53
CA CYS A 232 15.56 5.28 -4.37
C CYS A 232 16.52 6.36 -4.89
N ARG A 233 16.84 6.33 -6.19
CA ARG A 233 17.75 7.30 -6.82
C ARG A 233 17.06 8.52 -7.44
N HIS A 234 15.76 8.70 -7.20
CA HIS A 234 15.01 9.83 -7.78
C HIS A 234 15.16 11.08 -6.90
N THR A 235 15.59 12.17 -7.51
CA THR A 235 15.75 13.49 -6.88
C THR A 235 14.47 13.94 -6.18
N GLY A 236 14.57 14.42 -4.94
CA GLY A 236 13.45 14.85 -4.10
C GLY A 236 12.67 13.72 -3.42
N PHE A 237 12.76 12.48 -3.91
CA PHE A 237 12.08 11.34 -3.31
C PHE A 237 12.99 10.52 -2.40
N GLY A 238 14.20 10.22 -2.88
CA GLY A 238 15.14 9.32 -2.21
C GLY A 238 16.31 10.00 -1.51
N LYS A 239 16.47 11.31 -1.71
CA LYS A 239 17.50 12.12 -1.06
C LYS A 239 16.81 13.30 -0.40
N LEU A 240 16.86 13.37 0.93
CA LEU A 240 16.29 14.47 1.71
C LEU A 240 17.41 15.37 2.23
N HIS A 241 17.15 16.67 2.25
CA HIS A 241 18.09 17.69 2.72
C HIS A 241 17.58 18.34 4.01
N ASN A 242 18.44 18.47 5.02
CA ASN A 242 18.07 19.13 6.26
C ASN A 242 18.03 20.65 6.04
N ILE A 243 16.95 21.30 6.46
CA ILE A 243 16.80 22.76 6.36
C ILE A 243 17.72 23.54 7.29
N GLU A 244 18.10 22.95 8.42
CA GLU A 244 18.98 23.58 9.43
C GLU A 244 20.45 23.36 9.10
N ASN A 245 20.79 22.21 8.48
CA ASN A 245 22.15 21.84 8.14
C ASN A 245 22.22 21.21 6.74
N PRO A 246 22.52 21.98 5.69
CA PRO A 246 22.55 21.48 4.31
C PRO A 246 23.50 20.31 4.05
N ALA A 247 24.51 20.10 4.91
CA ALA A 247 25.43 18.95 4.82
C ALA A 247 24.81 17.64 5.36
N ASP A 248 23.77 17.73 6.20
CA ASP A 248 23.01 16.59 6.71
C ASP A 248 22.00 16.14 5.66
N ILE A 249 22.30 14.98 5.07
CA ILE A 249 21.57 14.40 3.95
C ILE A 249 21.16 12.98 4.33
N ILE A 250 19.86 12.70 4.19
CA ILE A 250 19.33 11.34 4.37
C ILE A 250 19.11 10.70 2.99
N ASN A 251 19.74 9.55 2.76
CA ASN A 251 19.48 8.70 1.61
C ASN A 251 18.50 7.60 2.01
N LEU A 252 17.41 7.48 1.27
CA LEU A 252 16.29 6.60 1.56
C LEU A 252 16.30 5.38 0.63
N GLU A 253 16.00 4.22 1.20
CA GLU A 253 15.93 2.94 0.49
C GLU A 253 14.72 2.90 -0.45
N TYR A 254 13.56 3.29 0.08
CA TYR A 254 12.31 3.32 -0.67
C TYR A 254 11.96 4.73 -1.15
N GLY A 255 12.43 5.75 -0.44
CA GLY A 255 12.07 7.14 -0.68
C GLY A 255 10.61 7.43 -0.33
N TYR A 256 10.28 8.71 -0.14
CA TYR A 256 8.92 9.16 0.15
C TYR A 256 8.36 10.00 -0.99
N GLN A 257 7.04 9.97 -1.16
CA GLN A 257 6.35 10.91 -2.06
C GLN A 257 6.57 12.36 -1.59
N LEU A 258 6.47 13.31 -2.52
CA LEU A 258 6.67 14.72 -2.22
C LEU A 258 5.52 15.29 -1.38
N GLU A 259 4.31 14.82 -1.64
CA GLU A 259 3.10 15.18 -0.92
C GLU A 259 2.78 14.22 0.25
N CYS A 260 2.23 14.77 1.34
CA CYS A 260 1.71 13.97 2.45
C CYS A 260 0.45 13.22 2.03
N ARG A 261 0.05 12.21 2.81
CA ARG A 261 -1.10 11.34 2.51
C ARG A 261 -2.42 12.11 2.36
N PHE A 262 -2.61 13.18 3.14
CA PHE A 262 -3.76 14.07 3.01
C PHE A 262 -3.77 14.80 1.66
N CYS A 263 -2.73 15.58 1.35
CA CYS A 263 -2.64 16.32 0.08
C CYS A 263 -2.64 15.37 -1.13
N LYS A 264 -2.02 14.18 -1.01
CA LYS A 264 -2.10 13.14 -2.04
C LYS A 264 -3.53 12.73 -2.33
N LYS A 265 -4.38 12.63 -1.31
CA LYS A 265 -5.77 12.22 -1.45
C LYS A 265 -6.60 13.31 -2.13
N PHE A 266 -6.52 14.55 -1.66
CA PHE A 266 -7.38 15.64 -2.11
C PHE A 266 -6.83 16.41 -3.31
N GLU A 267 -5.59 16.84 -3.27
CA GLU A 267 -5.02 17.72 -4.31
C GLU A 267 -4.46 16.95 -5.50
N VAL A 268 -4.00 15.72 -5.29
CA VAL A 268 -3.43 14.90 -6.37
C VAL A 268 -4.46 13.90 -6.88
N ASN A 269 -4.88 12.96 -6.04
CA ASN A 269 -5.73 11.87 -6.48
C ASN A 269 -7.14 12.32 -6.85
N ALA A 270 -7.81 13.16 -6.06
CA ALA A 270 -9.18 13.58 -6.40
C ALA A 270 -9.23 14.30 -7.74
N ALA A 271 -8.33 15.27 -7.96
CA ALA A 271 -8.19 16.00 -9.22
C ALA A 271 -7.87 15.05 -10.40
N HIS A 272 -6.90 14.14 -10.23
CA HIS A 272 -6.48 13.24 -11.31
C HIS A 272 -7.45 12.10 -11.59
N ASN A 273 -8.21 11.66 -10.58
CA ASN A 273 -9.17 10.55 -10.72
C ASN A 273 -10.34 10.93 -11.60
N CYS A 274 -10.83 12.17 -11.53
CA CYS A 274 -11.87 12.68 -12.41
C CYS A 274 -11.41 12.79 -13.87
N GLN A 275 -10.10 12.97 -14.08
CA GLN A 275 -9.46 13.01 -15.40
C GLN A 275 -9.09 11.60 -15.92
N ARG A 276 -9.46 10.51 -15.21
CA ARG A 276 -9.18 9.15 -15.68
C ARG A 276 -10.22 8.73 -16.71
N SER A 277 -9.75 8.27 -17.87
CA SER A 277 -10.64 7.60 -18.82
C SER A 277 -11.21 6.30 -18.21
N PRO A 278 -12.37 5.82 -18.67
CA PRO A 278 -12.90 4.52 -18.27
C PRO A 278 -11.90 3.36 -18.52
N GLY A 279 -11.09 3.46 -19.59
CA GLY A 279 -10.02 2.50 -19.90
C GLY A 279 -8.96 2.45 -18.81
N GLN A 280 -8.54 3.61 -18.29
CA GLN A 280 -7.59 3.74 -17.20
C GLN A 280 -8.09 3.16 -15.88
N MET A 281 -9.38 3.35 -15.57
CA MET A 281 -9.97 2.80 -14.35
C MET A 281 -10.09 1.27 -14.40
N LYS A 282 -10.28 0.71 -15.60
CA LYS A 282 -10.46 -0.73 -15.82
C LYS A 282 -9.15 -1.48 -16.11
N GLU A 283 -8.01 -0.79 -16.23
CA GLU A 283 -6.70 -1.37 -16.60
C GLU A 283 -6.26 -2.47 -15.62
N ASP A 284 -6.34 -2.21 -14.31
CA ASP A 284 -5.97 -3.18 -13.28
C ASP A 284 -6.93 -4.38 -13.24
N GLY A 285 -8.23 -4.13 -13.41
CA GLY A 285 -9.24 -5.20 -13.47
C GLY A 285 -9.08 -6.07 -14.72
N ALA A 286 -8.76 -5.48 -15.87
CA ALA A 286 -8.49 -6.20 -17.10
C ALA A 286 -7.26 -7.10 -16.98
N ARG A 287 -6.17 -6.57 -16.40
CA ARG A 287 -4.95 -7.36 -16.14
C ARG A 287 -5.22 -8.53 -15.19
N ARG A 288 -5.97 -8.30 -14.11
CA ARG A 288 -6.35 -9.35 -13.16
C ARG A 288 -7.13 -10.48 -13.85
N ARG A 289 -8.16 -10.13 -14.63
CA ARG A 289 -8.95 -11.10 -15.40
C ARG A 289 -8.12 -11.85 -16.43
N ALA A 290 -7.15 -11.18 -17.06
CA ALA A 290 -6.23 -11.83 -17.98
C ALA A 290 -5.38 -12.90 -17.30
N PHE A 291 -4.91 -12.66 -16.07
CA PHE A 291 -4.18 -13.66 -15.28
C PHE A 291 -5.08 -14.81 -14.83
N GLU A 292 -6.31 -14.53 -14.39
CA GLU A 292 -7.31 -15.57 -14.05
C GLU A 292 -7.60 -16.47 -15.26
N LEU A 293 -7.78 -15.87 -16.45
CA LEU A 293 -7.99 -16.60 -17.70
C LEU A 293 -6.75 -17.41 -18.11
N LEU A 294 -5.55 -16.81 -18.00
CA LEU A 294 -4.29 -17.49 -18.30
C LEU A 294 -4.14 -18.75 -17.44
N LEU A 295 -4.31 -18.63 -16.12
CA LEU A 295 -4.20 -19.76 -15.20
C LEU A 295 -5.28 -20.81 -15.47
N LYS A 296 -6.52 -20.39 -15.76
CA LYS A 296 -7.60 -21.31 -16.15
C LYS A 296 -7.21 -22.17 -17.36
N GLU A 297 -6.60 -21.57 -18.38
CA GLU A 297 -6.20 -22.28 -19.60
C GLU A 297 -4.95 -23.14 -19.40
N LEU A 298 -4.00 -22.70 -18.56
CA LEU A 298 -2.81 -23.48 -18.21
C LEU A 298 -3.17 -24.72 -17.41
N TYR A 299 -4.08 -24.60 -16.44
CA TYR A 299 -4.56 -25.71 -15.60
C TYR A 299 -5.77 -26.45 -16.18
N MET A 300 -6.22 -26.11 -17.40
CA MET A 300 -7.38 -26.72 -18.07
C MET A 300 -8.68 -26.68 -17.24
N GLY A 301 -8.84 -25.64 -16.42
CA GLY A 301 -9.98 -25.48 -15.52
C GLY A 301 -9.76 -24.33 -14.54
N SER A 302 -10.85 -23.66 -14.14
CA SER A 302 -10.74 -22.68 -13.06
C SER A 302 -10.62 -23.41 -11.73
N ALA A 303 -9.75 -22.94 -10.83
CA ALA A 303 -9.52 -23.56 -9.53
C ALA A 303 -10.83 -23.81 -8.74
N GLN A 304 -11.79 -22.89 -8.79
CA GLN A 304 -13.11 -23.07 -8.16
C GLN A 304 -13.95 -24.20 -8.78
N MET A 305 -13.94 -24.32 -10.11
CA MET A 305 -14.64 -25.41 -10.81
C MET A 305 -13.99 -26.76 -10.49
N LEU A 306 -12.66 -26.82 -10.54
CA LEU A 306 -11.91 -28.03 -10.17
C LEU A 306 -12.18 -28.42 -8.71
N TYR A 307 -12.24 -27.44 -7.81
CA TYR A 307 -12.61 -27.64 -6.41
C TYR A 307 -14.02 -28.21 -6.28
N ARG A 308 -15.02 -27.57 -6.89
CA ARG A 308 -16.41 -28.04 -6.86
C ARG A 308 -16.57 -29.44 -7.45
N TYR A 309 -15.83 -29.76 -8.52
CA TYR A 309 -15.86 -31.10 -9.10
C TYR A 309 -15.31 -32.15 -8.13
N ARG A 310 -14.21 -31.83 -7.44
CA ARG A 310 -13.50 -32.73 -6.51
C ARG A 310 -14.23 -32.91 -5.17
N PHE A 311 -14.74 -31.83 -4.57
CA PHE A 311 -15.29 -31.84 -3.21
C PHE A 311 -16.81 -31.78 -3.16
N LYS A 312 -17.48 -31.56 -4.31
CA LYS A 312 -18.94 -31.41 -4.42
C LYS A 312 -19.53 -30.30 -3.53
N SER A 313 -18.70 -29.30 -3.22
CA SER A 313 -19.02 -28.16 -2.36
C SER A 313 -18.50 -26.85 -2.96
N GLU A 314 -18.98 -25.73 -2.43
CA GLU A 314 -18.55 -24.40 -2.85
C GLU A 314 -17.32 -23.96 -2.05
N LEU A 315 -16.26 -23.54 -2.75
CA LEU A 315 -15.00 -23.11 -2.14
C LEU A 315 -15.21 -22.02 -1.06
N ALA A 316 -16.08 -21.06 -1.34
CA ALA A 316 -16.33 -19.96 -0.41
C ALA A 316 -16.93 -20.44 0.93
N ASP A 317 -17.85 -21.40 0.89
CA ASP A 317 -18.50 -21.91 2.10
C ASP A 317 -17.55 -22.76 2.94
N ASP A 318 -16.72 -23.58 2.28
CA ASP A 318 -15.76 -24.42 2.98
C ASP A 318 -14.62 -23.59 3.59
N ILE A 319 -14.13 -22.58 2.88
CA ILE A 319 -13.13 -21.65 3.43
C ILE A 319 -13.73 -20.83 4.59
N TRP A 320 -14.98 -20.38 4.46
CA TRP A 320 -15.65 -19.67 5.56
C TRP A 320 -15.74 -20.51 6.83
N LYS A 321 -16.12 -21.80 6.71
CA LYS A 321 -16.13 -22.75 7.84
C LYS A 321 -14.72 -23.05 8.37
N LYS A 322 -13.75 -23.22 7.47
CA LYS A 322 -12.35 -23.54 7.78
C LYS A 322 -11.66 -22.48 8.65
N PHE A 323 -12.08 -21.22 8.52
CA PHE A 323 -11.60 -20.11 9.34
C PHE A 323 -12.54 -19.75 10.50
N ASP A 324 -13.37 -20.72 10.94
CA ASP A 324 -14.31 -20.55 12.05
C ASP A 324 -15.22 -19.31 11.90
N LYS A 325 -15.60 -19.01 10.64
CA LYS A 325 -16.48 -17.87 10.32
C LYS A 325 -15.91 -16.53 10.79
N LYS A 326 -14.59 -16.38 10.88
CA LYS A 326 -13.91 -15.15 11.33
C LYS A 326 -12.91 -14.67 10.30
N CYS A 327 -12.64 -13.37 10.33
CA CYS A 327 -11.54 -12.78 9.59
C CYS A 327 -10.22 -13.28 10.20
N PHE A 328 -9.39 -13.93 9.38
CA PHE A 328 -8.10 -14.46 9.85
C PHE A 328 -7.18 -13.38 10.44
N ASN A 329 -7.19 -12.16 9.88
CA ASN A 329 -6.26 -11.12 10.31
C ASN A 329 -6.68 -10.39 11.61
N CYS A 330 -7.98 -10.10 11.76
CA CYS A 330 -8.48 -9.26 12.86
C CYS A 330 -9.50 -9.95 13.77
N ALA A 331 -9.78 -11.23 13.54
CA ALA A 331 -10.73 -12.06 14.30
C ALA A 331 -12.19 -11.55 14.31
N THR A 332 -12.52 -10.54 13.51
CA THR A 332 -13.91 -10.05 13.38
C THR A 332 -14.81 -11.17 12.85
N ASP A 333 -15.96 -11.35 13.48
CA ASP A 333 -16.97 -12.33 13.07
C ASP A 333 -17.52 -12.01 11.68
N LEU A 334 -17.65 -13.05 10.86
CA LEU A 334 -18.21 -13.04 9.52
C LEU A 334 -19.47 -13.90 9.57
N PRO A 335 -20.65 -13.33 9.86
CA PRO A 335 -21.85 -14.10 10.17
C PRO A 335 -22.36 -14.96 8.99
N THR A 336 -21.94 -14.62 7.76
CA THR A 336 -22.26 -15.39 6.55
C THR A 336 -21.03 -15.47 5.64
N ALA A 337 -20.98 -16.49 4.78
CA ALA A 337 -19.95 -16.60 3.74
C ALA A 337 -19.92 -15.38 2.81
N ARG A 338 -21.05 -14.67 2.63
CA ARG A 338 -21.12 -13.42 1.85
C ARG A 338 -20.45 -12.22 2.53
N ALA A 339 -20.35 -12.23 3.87
CA ALA A 339 -19.63 -11.21 4.61
C ALA A 339 -18.10 -11.36 4.48
N MET A 340 -17.64 -12.56 4.11
CA MET A 340 -16.24 -12.87 3.85
C MET A 340 -15.82 -12.37 2.46
N HIS A 341 -14.62 -11.78 2.40
CA HIS A 341 -13.86 -11.67 1.18
C HIS A 341 -12.94 -12.88 1.07
N LEU A 342 -13.19 -13.73 0.06
CA LEU A 342 -12.34 -14.85 -0.28
C LEU A 342 -11.07 -14.33 -0.95
N ASP A 343 -9.94 -14.38 -0.23
CA ASP A 343 -8.68 -13.80 -0.69
C ASP A 343 -7.66 -14.84 -1.12
N HIS A 344 -6.81 -14.47 -2.08
CA HIS A 344 -5.69 -15.32 -2.49
C HIS A 344 -4.61 -15.22 -1.42
N THR A 345 -4.40 -16.29 -0.65
CA THR A 345 -3.37 -16.31 0.42
C THR A 345 -2.03 -15.81 -0.11
N ARG A 346 -1.58 -16.41 -1.21
CA ARG A 346 -0.50 -15.89 -2.04
C ARG A 346 -1.10 -15.12 -3.24
N PRO A 347 -0.56 -13.96 -3.62
CA PRO A 347 -1.20 -13.03 -4.54
C PRO A 347 -1.24 -13.54 -6.00
N LEU A 348 -2.39 -13.36 -6.65
CA LEU A 348 -2.57 -13.59 -8.10
C LEU A 348 -1.56 -12.83 -8.97
N ALA A 349 -1.10 -11.67 -8.52
CA ALA A 349 -0.06 -10.89 -9.20
C ALA A 349 1.26 -11.65 -9.40
N TYR A 350 1.44 -12.77 -8.68
CA TYR A 350 2.55 -13.71 -8.73
C TYR A 350 2.12 -15.11 -9.19
N LEU A 351 0.99 -15.18 -9.93
CA LEU A 351 0.43 -16.39 -10.55
C LEU A 351 -0.10 -17.47 -9.57
N TRP A 352 -0.34 -17.10 -8.32
CA TRP A 352 -1.03 -17.98 -7.37
C TRP A 352 -2.56 -17.90 -7.57
N PRO A 353 -3.25 -19.01 -7.92
CA PRO A 353 -4.69 -19.01 -8.17
C PRO A 353 -5.51 -18.93 -6.88
N LEU A 354 -6.81 -18.64 -7.02
CA LEU A 354 -7.77 -18.73 -5.92
C LEU A 354 -8.26 -20.17 -5.74
N ASP A 355 -7.60 -20.93 -4.89
CA ASP A 355 -7.86 -22.36 -4.66
C ASP A 355 -8.21 -22.66 -3.19
N GLN A 356 -8.15 -23.95 -2.80
CA GLN A 356 -8.44 -24.44 -1.45
C GLN A 356 -7.52 -23.88 -0.35
N THR A 357 -6.45 -23.20 -0.73
CA THR A 357 -5.53 -22.55 0.19
C THR A 357 -5.93 -21.11 0.50
N ALA A 358 -7.03 -20.59 -0.07
CA ALA A 358 -7.53 -19.24 0.13
C ALA A 358 -7.72 -18.86 1.61
N THR A 359 -7.68 -17.56 1.90
CA THR A 359 -7.86 -17.02 3.25
C THR A 359 -9.20 -16.28 3.39
N ALA A 360 -9.86 -16.45 4.53
CA ALA A 360 -11.04 -15.68 4.91
C ALA A 360 -10.66 -14.31 5.50
N LEU A 361 -11.02 -13.21 4.83
CA LEU A 361 -10.77 -11.85 5.33
C LEU A 361 -12.05 -11.00 5.35
N CYS A 362 -12.15 -10.07 6.30
CA CYS A 362 -13.16 -9.01 6.23
C CYS A 362 -12.78 -7.97 5.16
N LYS A 363 -13.74 -7.13 4.74
CA LYS A 363 -13.55 -6.12 3.69
C LYS A 363 -12.36 -5.18 3.92
N SER A 364 -12.16 -4.73 5.16
CA SER A 364 -11.06 -3.83 5.52
C SER A 364 -9.71 -4.54 5.41
N CYS A 365 -9.57 -5.73 6.00
CA CYS A 365 -8.33 -6.52 5.94
C CYS A 365 -7.98 -6.93 4.51
N ASN A 366 -8.96 -7.35 3.70
CA ASN A 366 -8.76 -7.68 2.28
C ASN A 366 -8.24 -6.46 1.48
N SER A 367 -8.83 -5.28 1.71
CA SER A 367 -8.42 -4.04 1.06
C SER A 367 -7.01 -3.58 1.48
N LEU A 368 -6.61 -3.90 2.71
CA LEU A 368 -5.26 -3.66 3.22
C LEU A 368 -4.26 -4.65 2.61
N LYS A 369 -4.58 -5.95 2.51
CA LYS A 369 -3.64 -6.98 2.01
C LYS A 369 -3.17 -6.70 0.59
N ARG A 370 -4.09 -6.42 -0.34
CA ARG A 370 -3.80 -6.16 -1.76
C ARG A 370 -2.97 -7.29 -2.40
N ASP A 371 -1.86 -6.96 -3.05
CA ASP A 371 -0.92 -7.88 -3.68
C ASP A 371 0.29 -8.24 -2.78
N ARG A 372 0.23 -7.97 -1.47
CA ARG A 372 1.29 -8.33 -0.52
C ARG A 372 1.37 -9.84 -0.33
N MET A 373 2.60 -10.34 -0.25
CA MET A 373 2.91 -11.72 0.16
C MET A 373 2.52 -11.98 1.62
N PRO A 374 2.23 -13.24 2.02
CA PRO A 374 1.87 -13.59 3.39
C PRO A 374 2.84 -13.04 4.44
N VAL A 375 4.15 -13.28 4.27
CA VAL A 375 5.23 -12.80 5.16
C VAL A 375 5.25 -11.29 5.35
N ALA A 376 4.78 -10.52 4.37
CA ALA A 376 4.76 -9.06 4.42
C ALA A 376 3.45 -8.47 4.97
N PHE A 377 2.44 -9.31 5.22
CA PHE A 377 1.12 -8.88 5.69
C PHE A 377 0.75 -9.45 7.06
N TYR A 378 1.04 -10.72 7.30
CA TYR A 378 0.73 -11.41 8.55
C TYR A 378 1.93 -11.38 9.49
N VAL A 379 2.09 -10.26 10.20
CA VAL A 379 3.28 -9.95 11.00
C VAL A 379 3.09 -10.21 12.51
N LYS A 380 1.90 -10.64 12.94
CA LYS A 380 1.68 -10.93 14.37
C LYS A 380 2.42 -12.23 14.75
N PRO A 381 3.01 -12.33 15.95
CA PRO A 381 3.68 -13.56 16.41
C PRO A 381 2.76 -14.78 16.29
N GLY A 382 3.24 -15.88 15.73
CA GLY A 382 2.47 -17.13 15.55
C GLY A 382 1.43 -17.10 14.42
N GLN A 383 1.22 -15.94 13.76
CA GLN A 383 0.15 -15.80 12.78
C GLN A 383 0.45 -16.54 11.48
N ILE A 384 1.69 -16.56 11.02
CA ILE A 384 2.04 -17.25 9.77
C ILE A 384 2.07 -18.77 9.96
N GLU A 385 2.44 -19.24 11.14
CA GLU A 385 2.40 -20.64 11.55
C GLU A 385 0.95 -21.14 11.61
N LEU A 386 0.05 -20.36 12.21
CA LEU A 386 -1.38 -20.66 12.21
C LEU A 386 -1.96 -20.64 10.79
N LEU A 387 -1.54 -19.70 9.95
CA LEU A 387 -1.95 -19.65 8.54
C LEU A 387 -1.50 -20.92 7.80
N ALA A 388 -0.27 -21.38 8.02
CA ALA A 388 0.27 -22.61 7.45
C ALA A 388 -0.60 -23.82 7.84
N GLN A 389 -0.88 -23.94 9.14
CA GLN A 389 -1.70 -25.02 9.69
C GLN A 389 -3.11 -25.05 9.09
N ILE A 390 -3.78 -23.89 9.03
CA ILE A 390 -5.14 -23.81 8.49
C ILE A 390 -5.10 -24.06 6.98
N THR A 391 -4.30 -23.31 6.22
CA THR A 391 -4.33 -23.38 4.74
C THR A 391 -3.77 -24.67 4.18
N GLY A 392 -2.89 -25.35 4.93
CA GLY A 392 -2.13 -26.51 4.47
C GLY A 392 -0.92 -26.14 3.61
N ILE A 393 -0.59 -24.85 3.50
CA ILE A 393 0.63 -24.41 2.81
C ILE A 393 1.82 -24.59 3.78
N PRO A 394 2.92 -25.22 3.36
CA PRO A 394 4.14 -25.31 4.17
C PRO A 394 4.63 -23.94 4.65
N LEU A 395 5.08 -23.86 5.90
CA LEU A 395 5.51 -22.59 6.52
C LEU A 395 6.63 -21.90 5.73
N ASN A 396 7.61 -22.67 5.25
CA ASN A 396 8.70 -22.16 4.41
C ASN A 396 8.18 -21.52 3.11
N GLU A 397 7.11 -22.05 2.50
CA GLU A 397 6.49 -21.44 1.31
C GLU A 397 5.72 -20.15 1.60
N LEU A 398 5.17 -19.98 2.82
CA LEU A 398 4.51 -18.73 3.20
C LEU A 398 5.52 -17.61 3.51
N LEU A 399 6.71 -17.99 4.00
CA LEU A 399 7.83 -17.10 4.28
C LEU A 399 8.58 -16.68 3.01
N ASP A 400 8.52 -17.49 1.95
CA ASP A 400 9.19 -17.24 0.68
C ASP A 400 8.31 -16.37 -0.26
N PRO A 401 8.74 -15.16 -0.64
CA PRO A 401 8.01 -14.29 -1.54
C PRO A 401 8.15 -14.66 -3.04
N LYS A 402 8.46 -15.91 -3.37
CA LYS A 402 8.60 -16.39 -4.74
C LYS A 402 7.26 -16.49 -5.51
N PRO A 403 7.30 -16.38 -6.85
CA PRO A 403 6.14 -16.63 -7.68
C PRO A 403 5.75 -18.12 -7.73
N ASN A 404 4.59 -18.41 -8.31
CA ASN A 404 4.16 -19.77 -8.58
C ASN A 404 5.01 -20.38 -9.72
N GLU A 405 6.12 -21.04 -9.36
CA GLU A 405 7.04 -21.66 -10.31
C GLU A 405 6.33 -22.72 -11.19
N ALA A 406 5.42 -23.52 -10.62
CA ALA A 406 4.67 -24.51 -11.40
C ALA A 406 3.81 -23.87 -12.51
N ALA A 407 3.25 -22.68 -12.27
CA ALA A 407 2.54 -21.93 -13.31
C ALA A 407 3.50 -21.35 -14.37
N LEU A 408 4.70 -20.93 -13.97
CA LEU A 408 5.73 -20.45 -14.89
C LEU A 408 6.24 -21.59 -15.79
N ASP A 409 6.45 -22.79 -15.24
CA ASP A 409 6.85 -23.98 -15.99
C ASP A 409 5.84 -24.29 -17.10
N LEU A 410 4.56 -24.38 -16.73
CA LEU A 410 3.46 -24.63 -17.68
C LEU A 410 3.37 -23.53 -18.75
N LEU A 411 3.55 -22.27 -18.35
CA LEU A 411 3.54 -21.12 -19.25
C LEU A 411 4.67 -21.20 -20.28
N LEU A 412 5.89 -21.48 -19.82
CA LEU A 412 7.08 -21.53 -20.67
C LEU A 412 7.08 -22.77 -21.58
N ASN A 413 6.56 -23.90 -21.11
CA ASN A 413 6.35 -25.08 -21.94
C ASN A 413 5.29 -24.83 -23.04
N ARG A 414 4.31 -23.97 -22.77
CA ARG A 414 3.26 -23.57 -23.73
C ARG A 414 3.50 -22.18 -24.32
N LYS A 415 4.77 -21.76 -24.43
CA LYS A 415 5.14 -20.42 -24.90
C LYS A 415 4.63 -20.11 -26.30
N GLU A 416 4.66 -21.08 -27.21
CA GLU A 416 4.14 -20.87 -28.56
C GLU A 416 2.63 -20.60 -28.55
N TRP A 417 1.88 -21.35 -27.75
CA TRP A 417 0.45 -21.14 -27.54
C TRP A 417 0.15 -19.77 -26.91
N LEU A 418 0.98 -19.31 -25.95
CA LEU A 418 0.83 -17.98 -25.35
C LEU A 418 0.83 -16.89 -26.43
N PHE A 419 1.82 -16.93 -27.34
CA PHE A 419 1.98 -15.90 -28.36
C PHE A 419 1.01 -16.02 -29.52
N SER A 420 0.84 -17.23 -30.07
CA SER A 420 0.04 -17.45 -31.28
C SER A 420 -1.47 -17.53 -31.01
N THR A 421 -1.87 -17.93 -29.80
CA THR A 421 -3.28 -18.18 -29.46
C THR A 421 -3.79 -17.24 -28.37
N PHE A 422 -3.16 -17.24 -27.19
CA PHE A 422 -3.69 -16.52 -26.04
C PHE A 422 -3.65 -14.99 -26.24
N LEU A 423 -2.51 -14.46 -26.70
CA LEU A 423 -2.34 -13.01 -26.91
C LEU A 423 -3.04 -12.49 -28.17
N MET A 424 -3.49 -13.38 -29.06
CA MET A 424 -4.23 -13.04 -30.28
C MET A 424 -5.74 -12.93 -30.05
N ARG A 425 -6.23 -13.22 -28.84
CA ARG A 425 -7.66 -13.08 -28.50
C ARG A 425 -8.14 -11.63 -28.68
N PRO A 426 -9.40 -11.41 -29.08
CA PRO A 426 -9.96 -10.07 -29.29
C PRO A 426 -9.75 -9.11 -28.11
N GLU A 427 -9.87 -9.60 -26.87
CA GLU A 427 -9.67 -8.83 -25.66
C GLU A 427 -8.21 -8.46 -25.39
N MET A 428 -7.25 -9.26 -25.89
CA MET A 428 -5.81 -9.06 -25.69
C MET A 428 -5.22 -8.12 -26.74
N VAL A 429 -5.72 -8.16 -27.98
CA VAL A 429 -5.29 -7.25 -29.05
C VAL A 429 -5.93 -5.87 -28.95
N LYS A 430 -7.02 -5.73 -28.19
CA LYS A 430 -7.74 -4.45 -28.05
C LYS A 430 -6.84 -3.36 -27.46
N GLU A 431 -6.72 -2.27 -28.21
CA GLU A 431 -6.06 -1.05 -27.77
C GLU A 431 -7.03 -0.19 -26.94
N ARG A 432 -6.56 0.32 -25.80
CA ARG A 432 -7.30 1.26 -24.94
C ARG A 432 -6.35 2.37 -24.49
N ASP A 433 -6.67 3.61 -24.87
CA ASP A 433 -5.88 4.80 -24.51
C ASP A 433 -4.39 4.67 -24.83
N GLY A 434 -4.05 4.21 -26.04
CA GLY A 434 -2.66 4.08 -26.49
C GLY A 434 -1.96 2.78 -26.11
N LYS A 435 -2.63 1.86 -25.40
CA LYS A 435 -2.00 0.63 -24.87
C LYS A 435 -2.75 -0.62 -25.30
N ILE A 436 -2.01 -1.66 -25.69
CA ILE A 436 -2.58 -2.97 -26.02
C ILE A 436 -2.64 -3.83 -24.75
N THR A 437 -3.77 -4.51 -24.55
CA THR A 437 -3.98 -5.31 -23.32
C THR A 437 -2.96 -6.45 -23.19
N GLY A 438 -2.64 -7.14 -24.27
CA GLY A 438 -1.63 -8.20 -24.32
C GLY A 438 -0.23 -7.73 -23.93
N GLU A 439 0.16 -6.52 -24.32
CA GLU A 439 1.44 -5.91 -23.89
C GLU A 439 1.50 -5.71 -22.37
N LEU A 440 0.38 -5.29 -21.78
CA LEU A 440 0.27 -5.13 -20.33
C LEU A 440 0.37 -6.47 -19.60
N VAL A 441 -0.17 -7.54 -20.19
CA VAL A 441 -0.06 -8.91 -19.67
C VAL A 441 1.38 -9.40 -19.75
N ILE A 442 2.04 -9.29 -20.90
CA ILE A 442 3.46 -9.65 -21.07
C ILE A 442 4.34 -8.87 -20.10
N LYS A 443 4.10 -7.57 -19.93
CA LYS A 443 4.84 -6.75 -18.98
C LYS A 443 4.66 -7.21 -17.54
N ALA A 444 3.45 -7.61 -17.18
CA ALA A 444 3.16 -8.13 -15.86
C ALA A 444 3.83 -9.50 -15.65
N LEU A 445 3.78 -10.41 -16.62
CA LEU A 445 4.45 -11.71 -16.59
C LEU A 445 5.98 -11.55 -16.49
N GLN A 446 6.57 -10.61 -17.23
CA GLN A 446 8.00 -10.31 -17.14
C GLN A 446 8.42 -9.92 -15.72
N ARG A 447 7.57 -9.19 -14.99
CA ARG A 447 7.82 -8.85 -13.58
C ARG A 447 7.78 -10.08 -12.67
N VAL A 448 6.89 -11.03 -12.96
CA VAL A 448 6.81 -12.31 -12.22
C VAL A 448 8.05 -13.15 -12.48
N LEU A 449 8.46 -13.31 -13.74
CA LEU A 449 9.70 -14.01 -14.11
C LEU A 449 10.94 -13.41 -13.45
N ALA A 450 11.03 -12.08 -13.42
CA ALA A 450 12.14 -11.38 -12.75
C ALA A 450 12.18 -11.59 -11.22
N SER A 451 11.08 -12.04 -10.61
CA SER A 451 11.03 -12.41 -9.18
C SER A 451 11.26 -13.90 -8.92
N SER A 452 11.32 -14.73 -9.98
CA SER A 452 11.67 -16.15 -9.89
C SER A 452 13.21 -16.29 -9.90
N PRO A 453 13.81 -17.01 -8.95
CA PRO A 453 15.24 -17.34 -9.00
C PRO A 453 15.64 -18.10 -10.26
N ASP A 454 14.76 -19.00 -10.71
CA ASP A 454 15.00 -19.94 -11.81
C ASP A 454 14.79 -19.28 -13.18
N TYR A 455 13.83 -18.35 -13.28
CA TYR A 455 13.41 -17.77 -14.55
C TYR A 455 13.76 -16.28 -14.75
N LYS A 456 14.56 -15.69 -13.86
CA LYS A 456 14.95 -14.26 -13.93
C LYS A 456 15.57 -13.83 -15.27
N ASN A 457 16.18 -14.76 -16.00
CA ASN A 457 16.87 -14.50 -17.27
C ASN A 457 15.95 -14.60 -18.49
N VAL A 458 14.72 -15.10 -18.33
CA VAL A 458 13.75 -15.24 -19.44
C VAL A 458 13.18 -13.86 -19.80
N ASN A 459 13.20 -13.53 -21.10
CA ASN A 459 12.73 -12.23 -21.59
C ASN A 459 11.55 -12.38 -22.57
N LEU A 460 10.33 -12.48 -22.04
CA LEU A 460 9.11 -12.55 -22.83
C LEU A 460 8.81 -11.25 -23.58
N GLN A 461 9.29 -10.10 -23.09
CA GLN A 461 9.11 -8.82 -23.77
C GLN A 461 9.87 -8.77 -25.10
N ALA A 462 11.12 -9.20 -25.11
CA ALA A 462 11.93 -9.27 -26.33
C ALA A 462 11.33 -10.27 -27.33
N GLU A 463 10.82 -11.41 -26.84
CA GLU A 463 10.18 -12.40 -27.71
C GLU A 463 8.87 -11.89 -28.34
N TYR A 464 8.05 -11.19 -27.56
CA TYR A 464 6.85 -10.53 -28.08
C TYR A 464 7.17 -9.51 -29.20
N GLU A 465 8.23 -8.73 -28.99
CA GLU A 465 8.75 -7.74 -29.95
C GLU A 465 9.23 -8.39 -31.25
N ALA A 466 10.02 -9.45 -31.14
CA ALA A 466 10.56 -10.18 -32.29
C ALA A 466 9.44 -10.75 -33.16
N ARG A 467 8.41 -11.34 -32.53
CA ARG A 467 7.25 -11.92 -33.24
C ARG A 467 6.42 -10.85 -33.96
N ARG A 468 6.12 -9.74 -33.28
CA ARG A 468 5.39 -8.61 -33.92
C ARG A 468 6.15 -7.98 -35.08
N THR A 469 7.48 -7.93 -35.00
CA THR A 469 8.30 -7.37 -36.07
C THR A 469 8.26 -8.28 -37.29
N LYS A 470 8.33 -9.60 -37.11
CA LYS A 470 8.15 -10.58 -38.19
C LYS A 470 6.78 -10.43 -38.88
N ASP A 471 5.70 -10.32 -38.12
CA ASP A 471 4.35 -10.18 -38.67
C ASP A 471 4.17 -8.88 -39.48
N ARG A 472 4.79 -7.78 -39.02
CA ARG A 472 4.76 -6.49 -39.75
C ARG A 472 5.56 -6.53 -41.04
N VAL A 473 6.70 -7.22 -41.06
CA VAL A 473 7.52 -7.40 -42.27
C VAL A 473 6.76 -8.26 -43.29
N LEU A 474 6.11 -9.34 -42.87
CA LEU A 474 5.29 -10.20 -43.73
C LEU A 474 4.06 -9.46 -44.30
N ALA A 475 3.37 -8.65 -43.48
CA ALA A 475 2.25 -7.83 -43.94
C ALA A 475 2.69 -6.75 -44.95
N GLY A 476 3.86 -6.13 -44.74
CA GLY A 476 4.43 -5.15 -45.67
C GLY A 476 4.93 -5.74 -46.99
N GLN A 477 5.36 -7.01 -47.00
CA GLN A 477 5.74 -7.74 -48.22
C GLN A 477 4.50 -8.13 -49.05
N ASN A 478 3.41 -8.56 -48.41
CA ASN A 478 2.15 -8.87 -49.09
C ASN A 478 1.50 -7.63 -49.74
N LEU A 479 1.60 -6.45 -49.10
CA LEU A 479 1.11 -5.20 -49.68
C LEU A 479 1.94 -4.74 -50.90
N ARG A 480 3.26 -5.05 -50.93
CA ARG A 480 4.10 -4.75 -52.10
C ARG A 480 3.86 -5.71 -53.27
N GLN A 481 3.45 -6.94 -53.01
CA GLN A 481 3.08 -7.90 -54.06
C GLN A 481 1.68 -7.65 -54.63
N GLN A 482 0.77 -7.04 -53.86
CA GLN A 482 -0.57 -6.66 -54.35
C GLN A 482 -0.62 -5.28 -55.05
N GLY A 483 0.42 -4.46 -54.92
CA GLY A 483 0.55 -3.17 -55.63
C GLY A 483 1.45 -3.21 -56.87
N ALA A 484 1.89 -4.40 -57.29
CA ALA A 484 2.72 -4.64 -58.48
C ALA A 484 2.07 -5.62 -59.46
N GLY A 485 0.72 -5.69 -59.44
CA GLY A 485 -0.10 -6.44 -60.39
C GLY A 485 -0.89 -5.50 -61.28
#